data_AF-A0A3D5UPZ3-F1
#
_entry.id   AF-A0A3D5UPZ3-F1
#
_cell.length_a   1.000
_cell.length_b   1.000
_cell.length_c   1.000
_cell.angle_alpha   90.00
_cell.angle_beta   90.00
_cell.angle_gamma   90.00
#
_symmetry.space_group_name_H-M   'P 1'
#
loop_
_entity.id
_entity.type
_entity.pdbx_description
1 polymer ?
#
loop_
_entity_poly.entity_id
_entity_poly.type
_entity_poly.pdbx_seq_one_letter_code
_entity_poly.pdbx_strand_id
1 'polypeptide(L)'
;GEVSNENPKIKYALKTLILRYLINGQGVDSTGEYKHYRDVKDGNIYFANFNGRCQLRLSKTFKNKENLFIEAAEKLKGRHISFGDHGFTFSFLPKIDVYVVLWSGDEEFPPEAQILFSDNVEYYFTAEDLAFVGDTINDRLAEKAFS
;
A
#
# COMPACT_ATOMS: atom_id res chain seq x y z
N GLY A 1 14.68 22.96 6.86
CA GLY A 1 14.23 21.68 7.42
C GLY A 1 15.24 20.64 7.04
N GLU A 2 16.12 20.28 7.97
CA GLU A 2 17.17 19.29 7.72
C GLU A 2 16.51 17.91 7.52
N VAL A 3 16.78 17.31 6.37
CA VAL A 3 16.29 15.98 6.01
C VAL A 3 17.45 15.02 6.21
N SER A 4 17.35 14.18 7.24
CA SER A 4 18.32 13.13 7.57
C SER A 4 18.69 12.26 6.35
N ASN A 5 19.93 11.78 6.35
CA ASN A 5 20.62 11.17 5.21
C ASN A 5 20.46 9.64 5.11
N GLU A 6 19.28 9.10 5.45
CA GLU A 6 19.06 7.65 5.36
C GLU A 6 18.51 7.24 3.98
N ASN A 7 19.15 6.20 3.42
CA ASN A 7 18.94 5.51 2.14
C ASN A 7 18.55 6.37 0.90
N PRO A 8 19.53 6.77 0.05
CA PRO A 8 19.31 7.72 -1.03
C PRO A 8 18.33 7.25 -2.12
N LYS A 9 18.20 5.94 -2.39
CA LYS A 9 17.26 5.43 -3.41
C LYS A 9 15.79 5.66 -3.04
N ILE A 10 15.42 5.41 -1.78
CA ILE A 10 14.05 5.62 -1.27
C ILE A 10 13.70 7.11 -1.30
N LYS A 11 14.67 7.98 -0.97
CA LYS A 11 14.51 9.44 -0.97
C LYS A 11 14.13 10.00 -2.34
N TYR A 12 14.69 9.49 -3.43
CA TYR A 12 14.35 9.99 -4.77
C TYR A 12 13.02 9.45 -5.27
N ALA A 13 12.71 8.17 -5.03
CA ALA A 13 11.44 7.59 -5.45
C ALA A 13 10.24 8.29 -4.78
N LEU A 14 10.29 8.50 -3.46
CA LEU A 14 9.22 9.17 -2.74
C LEU A 14 9.09 10.65 -3.14
N LYS A 15 10.21 11.35 -3.37
CA LYS A 15 10.18 12.74 -3.89
C LYS A 15 9.54 12.81 -5.27
N THR A 16 9.91 11.90 -6.18
CA THR A 16 9.30 11.82 -7.51
C THR A 16 7.81 11.52 -7.40
N LEU A 17 7.41 10.62 -6.52
CA LEU A 17 6.00 10.29 -6.28
C LEU A 17 5.21 11.51 -5.78
N ILE A 18 5.76 12.27 -4.83
CA ILE A 18 5.15 13.52 -4.34
C ILE A 18 5.05 14.56 -5.47
N LEU A 19 6.08 14.72 -6.30
CA LEU A 19 6.03 15.64 -7.45
C LEU A 19 4.97 15.21 -8.46
N ARG A 20 4.87 13.92 -8.77
CA ARG A 20 3.83 13.38 -9.66
C ARG A 20 2.44 13.62 -9.08
N TYR A 21 2.24 13.41 -7.78
CA TYR A 21 0.99 13.74 -7.09
C TYR A 21 0.63 15.24 -7.25
N LEU A 22 1.60 16.14 -7.07
CA LEU A 22 1.37 17.59 -7.17
C LEU A 22 1.12 18.06 -8.61
N ILE A 23 1.74 17.42 -9.60
CA ILE A 23 1.59 17.78 -11.02
C ILE A 23 0.32 17.19 -11.62
N ASN A 24 0.03 15.92 -11.32
CA ASN A 24 -1.07 15.19 -11.94
C ASN A 24 -2.38 15.31 -11.16
N GLY A 25 -2.30 15.59 -9.86
CA GLY A 25 -3.45 15.57 -8.95
C GLY A 25 -4.54 16.54 -9.37
N GLN A 26 -5.72 16.01 -9.68
CA GLN A 26 -6.86 16.81 -10.14
C GLN A 26 -7.79 17.28 -9.00
N GLY A 27 -7.44 16.96 -7.74
CA GLY A 27 -8.23 17.38 -6.57
C GLY A 27 -9.56 16.64 -6.40
N VAL A 28 -9.78 15.54 -7.13
CA VAL A 28 -10.99 14.71 -7.05
C VAL A 28 -11.05 13.95 -5.73
N ASP A 29 -12.19 14.03 -5.04
CA ASP A 29 -12.45 13.27 -3.81
C ASP A 29 -12.85 11.82 -4.10
N SER A 30 -12.49 10.92 -3.20
CA SER A 30 -12.94 9.53 -3.24
C SER A 30 -14.42 9.44 -2.88
N THR A 31 -15.15 8.51 -3.50
CA THR A 31 -16.54 8.23 -3.09
C THR A 31 -16.63 7.39 -1.81
N GLY A 32 -15.49 6.90 -1.30
CA GLY A 32 -15.40 5.94 -0.20
C GLY A 32 -15.21 4.50 -0.67
N GLU A 33 -15.34 4.26 -1.98
CA GLU A 33 -15.09 2.96 -2.60
C GLU A 33 -13.58 2.73 -2.83
N TYR A 34 -13.23 1.46 -3.08
CA TYR A 34 -11.87 1.04 -3.41
C TYR A 34 -11.80 0.43 -4.82
N LYS A 35 -10.58 0.35 -5.35
CA LYS A 35 -10.26 -0.18 -6.68
C LYS A 35 -9.10 -1.16 -6.58
N HIS A 36 -9.21 -2.29 -7.28
CA HIS A 36 -8.08 -3.21 -7.41
C HIS A 36 -7.03 -2.62 -8.34
N TYR A 37 -5.76 -2.95 -8.10
CA TYR A 37 -4.68 -2.53 -9.01
C TYR A 37 -4.94 -2.92 -10.48
N ARG A 38 -5.55 -4.09 -10.72
CA ARG A 38 -5.86 -4.56 -12.09
C ARG A 38 -6.88 -3.67 -12.82
N ASP A 39 -7.72 -2.98 -12.07
CA ASP A 39 -8.83 -2.17 -12.60
C ASP A 39 -8.39 -0.73 -12.90
N VAL A 40 -7.18 -0.34 -12.47
CA VAL A 40 -6.54 0.92 -12.85
C VAL A 40 -6.07 0.83 -14.31
N LYS A 41 -6.09 1.95 -15.03
CA LYS A 41 -5.51 2.10 -16.37
C LYS A 41 -4.09 1.53 -16.41
N ASP A 42 -3.86 0.62 -17.37
CA ASP A 42 -2.62 -0.14 -17.56
C ASP A 42 -2.25 -1.08 -16.39
N GLY A 43 -3.04 -1.12 -15.31
CA GLY A 43 -2.79 -1.90 -14.12
C GLY A 43 -2.80 -3.41 -14.38
N ASN A 44 -3.72 -3.91 -15.19
CA ASN A 44 -3.73 -5.33 -15.56
C ASN A 44 -2.45 -5.75 -16.31
N ILE A 45 -1.88 -4.86 -17.15
CA ILE A 45 -0.64 -5.13 -17.90
C ILE A 45 0.53 -5.33 -16.93
N TYR A 46 0.61 -4.50 -15.89
CA TYR A 46 1.70 -4.54 -14.90
C TYR A 46 1.39 -5.38 -13.66
N PHE A 47 0.25 -6.07 -13.62
CA PHE A 47 -0.21 -6.73 -12.41
C PHE A 47 0.78 -7.79 -11.90
N ALA A 48 1.40 -8.57 -12.79
CA ALA A 48 2.37 -9.59 -12.37
C ALA A 48 3.54 -8.97 -11.58
N ASN A 49 4.02 -7.80 -11.98
CA ASN A 49 5.06 -7.07 -11.27
C ASN A 49 4.55 -6.57 -9.90
N PHE A 50 3.37 -5.93 -9.89
CA PHE A 50 2.73 -5.46 -8.66
C PHE A 50 2.49 -6.58 -7.65
N ASN A 51 1.92 -7.69 -8.10
CA ASN A 51 1.63 -8.85 -7.25
C ASN A 51 2.88 -9.39 -6.57
N GLY A 52 3.97 -9.56 -7.33
CA GLY A 52 5.24 -10.05 -6.79
C GLY A 52 5.86 -9.10 -5.76
N ARG A 53 5.94 -7.81 -6.07
CA ARG A 53 6.63 -6.82 -5.23
C ARG A 53 5.80 -6.35 -4.03
N CYS A 54 4.46 -6.35 -4.17
CA CYS A 54 3.55 -5.81 -3.16
C CYS A 54 2.83 -6.92 -2.41
N GLN A 55 1.89 -7.62 -3.07
CA GLN A 55 0.94 -8.53 -2.43
C GLN A 55 1.63 -9.79 -1.88
N LEU A 56 2.38 -10.50 -2.71
CA LEU A 56 3.13 -11.70 -2.30
C LEU A 56 4.22 -11.37 -1.29
N ARG A 57 4.87 -10.21 -1.43
CA ARG A 57 5.86 -9.75 -0.45
C ARG A 57 5.22 -9.51 0.92
N LEU A 58 4.08 -8.82 0.96
CA LEU A 58 3.37 -8.51 2.18
C LEU A 58 2.91 -9.79 2.90
N SER A 59 2.24 -10.70 2.19
CA SER A 59 1.81 -12.00 2.73
C SER A 59 2.99 -12.79 3.29
N LYS A 60 4.13 -12.84 2.58
CA LYS A 60 5.33 -13.54 3.07
C LYS A 60 5.95 -12.88 4.31
N THR A 61 6.01 -11.55 4.35
CA THR A 61 6.56 -10.80 5.50
C THR A 61 5.79 -11.16 6.78
N PHE A 62 4.46 -11.15 6.71
CA PHE A 62 3.58 -11.33 7.86
C PHE A 62 3.00 -12.73 8.04
N LYS A 63 3.42 -13.71 7.24
CA LYS A 63 3.05 -15.12 7.43
C LYS A 63 3.33 -15.57 8.87
N ASN A 64 2.27 -16.04 9.55
CA ASN A 64 2.24 -16.50 10.94
C ASN A 64 2.72 -15.41 11.94
N LYS A 65 2.54 -14.14 11.57
CA LYS A 65 2.95 -12.95 12.33
C LYS A 65 1.88 -11.85 12.23
N GLU A 66 0.62 -12.26 12.22
CA GLU A 66 -0.56 -11.40 12.07
C GLU A 66 -0.61 -10.34 13.18
N ASN A 67 -0.23 -10.72 14.41
CA ASN A 67 -0.13 -9.78 15.53
C ASN A 67 0.87 -8.64 15.26
N LEU A 68 2.03 -8.94 14.62
CA LEU A 68 2.99 -7.89 14.26
C LEU A 68 2.46 -6.99 13.15
N PHE A 69 1.64 -7.52 12.23
CA PHE A 69 0.96 -6.71 11.23
C PHE A 69 -0.03 -5.73 11.89
N ILE A 70 -0.86 -6.22 12.80
CA ILE A 70 -1.85 -5.41 13.54
C ILE A 70 -1.13 -4.30 14.33
N GLU A 71 -0.13 -4.65 15.14
CA GLU A 71 0.64 -3.68 15.93
C GLU A 71 1.33 -2.65 15.04
N ALA A 72 1.92 -3.07 13.91
CA ALA A 72 2.56 -2.15 12.97
C ALA A 72 1.54 -1.21 12.32
N ALA A 73 0.38 -1.73 11.92
CA ALA A 73 -0.69 -0.94 11.33
C ALA A 73 -1.21 0.12 12.33
N GLU A 74 -1.41 -0.25 13.59
CA GLU A 74 -1.82 0.67 14.66
C GLU A 74 -0.76 1.73 14.94
N LYS A 75 0.54 1.37 15.02
CA LYS A 75 1.65 2.32 15.14
C LYS A 75 1.71 3.31 13.98
N LEU A 76 1.26 2.90 12.78
CA LEU A 76 1.12 3.76 11.60
C LEU A 76 -0.21 4.52 11.56
N LYS A 77 -1.04 4.44 12.60
CA LYS A 77 -2.38 5.04 12.68
C LYS A 77 -3.32 4.55 11.58
N GLY A 78 -3.14 3.31 11.13
CA GLY A 78 -4.07 2.63 10.24
C GLY A 78 -5.47 2.53 10.89
N ARG A 79 -6.51 2.73 10.08
CA ARG A 79 -7.91 2.58 10.52
C ARG A 79 -8.37 1.18 10.18
N HIS A 80 -8.88 0.45 11.17
CA HIS A 80 -9.39 -0.91 10.95
C HIS A 80 -10.58 -0.92 9.98
N ILE A 81 -10.65 -1.93 9.11
CA ILE A 81 -11.78 -2.22 8.23
C ILE A 81 -12.22 -3.67 8.41
N SER A 82 -13.51 -3.96 8.19
CA SER A 82 -14.10 -5.29 8.39
C SER A 82 -13.89 -6.26 7.22
N PHE A 83 -12.88 -6.02 6.38
CA PHE A 83 -12.63 -6.80 5.17
C PHE A 83 -11.37 -7.66 5.35
N GLY A 84 -11.47 -8.95 5.03
CA GLY A 84 -10.47 -9.98 5.36
C GLY A 84 -10.40 -10.31 6.86
N ASP A 85 -9.39 -11.08 7.26
CA ASP A 85 -9.15 -11.39 8.68
C ASP A 85 -8.58 -10.18 9.42
N HIS A 86 -7.64 -9.48 8.77
CA HIS A 86 -7.01 -8.28 9.29
C HIS A 86 -6.93 -7.23 8.18
N GLY A 87 -7.78 -6.20 8.28
CA GLY A 87 -7.88 -5.14 7.30
C GLY A 87 -7.59 -3.76 7.90
N PHE A 88 -6.79 -2.96 7.19
CA PHE A 88 -6.51 -1.57 7.57
C PHE A 88 -6.52 -0.62 6.37
N THR A 89 -7.01 0.60 6.58
CA THR A 89 -6.88 1.74 5.66
C THR A 89 -5.83 2.72 6.17
N PHE A 90 -4.94 3.14 5.28
CA PHE A 90 -3.91 4.14 5.53
C PHE A 90 -4.16 5.36 4.65
N SER A 91 -4.16 6.55 5.24
CA SER A 91 -4.11 7.79 4.46
C SER A 91 -2.67 8.00 3.99
N PHE A 92 -2.42 7.72 2.71
CA PHE A 92 -1.07 7.76 2.14
C PHE A 92 -0.64 9.20 1.83
N LEU A 93 -1.53 9.94 1.17
CA LEU A 93 -1.45 11.38 0.91
C LEU A 93 -2.86 11.96 1.04
N PRO A 94 -3.04 13.30 1.10
CA PRO A 94 -4.37 13.89 1.10
C PRO A 94 -5.23 13.34 -0.04
N LYS A 95 -6.47 12.94 0.26
CA LYS A 95 -7.45 12.33 -0.66
C LYS A 95 -7.09 10.94 -1.21
N ILE A 96 -5.94 10.36 -0.84
CA ILE A 96 -5.51 9.03 -1.29
C ILE A 96 -5.42 8.08 -0.12
N ASP A 97 -6.33 7.11 -0.10
CA ASP A 97 -6.35 6.03 0.86
C ASP A 97 -5.83 4.74 0.22
N VAL A 98 -5.08 3.96 0.98
CA VAL A 98 -4.59 2.63 0.62
C VAL A 98 -5.16 1.62 1.61
N TYR A 99 -5.77 0.57 1.10
CA TYR A 99 -6.36 -0.50 1.90
C TYR A 99 -5.45 -1.70 1.83
N VAL A 100 -5.13 -2.27 2.98
CA VAL A 100 -4.28 -3.43 3.12
C VAL A 100 -5.07 -4.49 3.86
N VAL A 101 -5.16 -5.67 3.25
CA VAL A 101 -5.93 -6.78 3.78
C VAL A 101 -5.02 -7.99 3.84
N LEU A 102 -5.01 -8.66 4.99
CA LEU A 102 -4.28 -9.90 5.22
C LEU A 102 -5.30 -10.99 5.59
N TRP A 103 -5.24 -12.10 4.86
CA TRP A 103 -5.91 -13.35 5.22
C TRP A 103 -4.88 -14.29 5.81
N SER A 104 -5.22 -14.87 6.95
CA SER A 104 -4.41 -15.86 7.63
C SER A 104 -4.38 -17.12 6.79
N GLY A 105 -3.21 -17.76 6.73
CA GLY A 105 -3.12 -19.11 6.16
C GLY A 105 -3.57 -20.14 7.18
N ASP A 106 -4.02 -21.29 6.68
CA ASP A 106 -4.27 -22.48 7.49
C ASP A 106 -3.47 -23.68 6.93
N GLU A 107 -3.83 -24.90 7.32
CA GLU A 107 -3.16 -26.11 6.85
C GLU A 107 -3.40 -26.38 5.35
N GLU A 108 -4.48 -25.85 4.78
CA GLU A 108 -4.91 -26.10 3.40
C GLU A 108 -4.52 -24.95 2.46
N PHE A 109 -4.53 -23.70 2.95
CA PHE A 109 -4.31 -22.49 2.16
C PHE A 109 -3.18 -21.62 2.70
N PRO A 110 -2.26 -21.12 1.85
CA PRO A 110 -1.24 -20.16 2.28
C PRO A 110 -1.87 -18.80 2.63
N PRO A 111 -1.22 -17.97 3.46
CA PRO A 111 -1.70 -16.63 3.73
C PRO A 111 -1.70 -15.79 2.45
N GLU A 112 -2.72 -14.96 2.30
CA GLU A 112 -2.87 -14.04 1.18
C GLU A 112 -2.89 -12.61 1.67
N ALA A 113 -2.41 -11.69 0.84
CA ALA A 113 -2.52 -10.28 1.14
C ALA A 113 -2.95 -9.51 -0.11
N GLN A 114 -3.74 -8.47 0.10
CA GLN A 114 -4.23 -7.59 -0.95
C GLN A 114 -3.95 -6.14 -0.59
N ILE A 115 -3.56 -5.37 -1.60
CA ILE A 115 -3.44 -3.92 -1.52
C ILE A 115 -4.41 -3.34 -2.56
N LEU A 116 -5.30 -2.48 -2.09
CA LEU A 116 -6.30 -1.75 -2.87
C LEU A 116 -6.08 -0.26 -2.69
N PHE A 117 -6.66 0.53 -3.58
CA PHE A 117 -6.51 1.98 -3.60
C PHE A 117 -7.88 2.64 -3.60
N SER A 118 -7.97 3.87 -3.11
CA SER A 118 -9.19 4.65 -3.25
C SER A 118 -9.60 4.77 -4.73
N ASP A 119 -10.90 4.73 -4.99
CA ASP A 119 -11.48 4.77 -6.33
C ASP A 119 -11.05 5.97 -7.21
N ASN A 120 -10.66 7.08 -6.58
CA ASN A 120 -10.13 8.29 -7.20
C ASN A 120 -8.63 8.24 -7.56
N VAL A 121 -7.92 7.14 -7.28
CA VAL A 121 -6.45 7.14 -7.33
C VAL A 121 -5.86 7.47 -8.72
N GLU A 122 -6.59 7.16 -9.79
CA GLU A 122 -6.18 7.42 -11.18
C GLU A 122 -6.16 8.91 -11.56
N TYR A 123 -6.79 9.76 -10.75
CA TYR A 123 -6.70 11.22 -10.88
C TYR A 123 -5.38 11.78 -10.31
N TYR A 124 -4.52 10.93 -9.74
CA TYR A 124 -3.28 11.33 -9.07
C TYR A 124 -2.07 10.49 -9.51
N PHE A 125 -2.28 9.19 -9.74
CA PHE A 125 -1.19 8.23 -9.94
C PHE A 125 -1.42 7.32 -11.13
N THR A 126 -0.32 6.95 -11.78
CA THR A 126 -0.28 5.88 -12.79
C THR A 126 -0.14 4.51 -12.12
N ALA A 127 -0.38 3.41 -12.85
CA ALA A 127 -0.13 2.06 -12.35
C ALA A 127 1.32 1.89 -11.83
N GLU A 128 2.31 2.44 -12.53
CA GLU A 128 3.71 2.41 -12.08
C GLU A 128 3.89 3.09 -10.71
N ASP A 129 3.29 4.27 -10.53
CA ASP A 129 3.31 5.00 -9.26
C ASP A 129 2.66 4.19 -8.13
N LEU A 130 1.53 3.54 -8.40
CA LEU A 130 0.82 2.70 -7.42
C LEU A 130 1.65 1.49 -6.97
N ALA A 131 2.50 0.96 -7.85
CA ALA A 131 3.43 -0.08 -7.49
C ALA A 131 4.49 0.41 -6.48
N PHE A 132 4.91 1.68 -6.57
CA PHE A 132 5.76 2.32 -5.56
C PHE A 132 4.99 2.65 -4.26
N VAL A 133 3.72 3.05 -4.36
CA VAL A 133 2.85 3.27 -3.18
C VAL A 133 2.74 1.97 -2.36
N GLY A 134 2.39 0.86 -3.02
CA GLY A 134 2.27 -0.44 -2.34
C GLY A 134 3.59 -0.91 -1.70
N ASP A 135 4.72 -0.70 -2.37
CA ASP A 135 6.05 -1.04 -1.82
C ASP A 135 6.41 -0.17 -0.61
N THR A 136 6.07 1.12 -0.66
CA THR A 136 6.26 2.05 0.46
C THR A 136 5.44 1.61 1.68
N ILE A 137 4.18 1.20 1.48
CA ILE A 137 3.34 0.67 2.55
C ILE A 137 3.96 -0.57 3.17
N ASN A 138 4.44 -1.51 2.35
CA ASN A 138 5.14 -2.71 2.84
C ASN A 138 6.36 -2.37 3.68
N ASP A 139 7.20 -1.44 3.20
CA ASP A 139 8.42 -1.01 3.92
C ASP A 139 8.08 -0.39 5.26
N ARG A 140 7.06 0.48 5.32
CA ARG A 140 6.65 1.14 6.56
C ARG A 140 6.04 0.16 7.57
N LEU A 141 5.23 -0.79 7.10
CA LEU A 141 4.70 -1.85 7.95
C LEU A 141 5.82 -2.74 8.50
N ALA A 142 6.75 -3.19 7.65
CA ALA A 142 7.88 -3.99 8.08
C ALA A 142 8.78 -3.23 9.07
N GLU A 143 9.06 -1.94 8.81
CA GLU A 143 9.82 -1.08 9.71
C GLU A 143 9.18 -1.04 11.11
N LYS A 144 7.86 -0.85 11.22
CA LYS A 144 7.16 -0.78 12.53
C LYS A 144 6.93 -2.11 13.22
N ALA A 145 6.90 -3.20 12.45
CA ALA A 145 6.74 -4.55 12.95
C ALA A 145 8.03 -5.08 13.59
N PHE A 146 9.19 -4.72 13.05
CA PHE A 146 10.49 -5.30 13.42
C PHE A 146 11.48 -4.27 14.01
N SER A 147 11.01 -3.07 14.36
CA SER A 147 11.74 -2.07 15.17
C SER A 147 11.50 -2.27 16.66
#